data_AF-L8WSC6-F1
#
_entry.id   AF-L8WSC6-F1
#
_cell.length_a   1.000
_cell.length_b   1.000
_cell.length_c   1.000
_cell.angle_alpha   90.00
_cell.angle_beta   90.00
_cell.angle_gamma   90.00
#
_symmetry.space_group_name_H-M   'P 1'
#
loop_
_entity.id
_entity.type
_entity.pdbx_description
1 polymer ?
#
loop_
_entity_poly.entity_id
_entity_poly.type
_entity_poly.pdbx_seq_one_letter_code
_entity_poly.pdbx_strand_id
1 'polypeptide(L)'
;MFSRARNMLVDVHTHVYLPRYADLMRARAKAPRIVPSKDGKGESLIVLEGKDSGRPVGGQYWDRSEKLAFMDKHGIDISIVSTANPWLDFLTSKEAPSLARELNDDLEAYCATGPSLSSSPLRRLYGFGLLPLLPDVPTSEITSIVEQIGSLSHLKGVIMGTKGVGKGLDDPALEPVWEAIASKGLVIFLHPHYGVPDELFGDIENGHVLPLALGFPFETAIAPARSFGRSFADLVVPPCVVHRT
;
A
#
# COMPACT_ATOMS: atom_id res chain seq x y z
N MET A 1 -16.89 -19.71 36.00
CA MET A 1 -15.74 -18.85 35.64
C MET A 1 -16.01 -18.36 34.23
N PHE A 2 -16.51 -17.13 34.05
CA PHE A 2 -16.78 -16.60 32.70
C PHE A 2 -15.43 -16.26 32.06
N SER A 3 -15.04 -17.02 31.04
CA SER A 3 -13.91 -16.65 30.17
C SER A 3 -14.22 -15.28 29.57
N ARG A 4 -13.38 -14.27 29.82
CA ARG A 4 -13.46 -13.00 29.07
C ARG A 4 -13.35 -13.36 27.58
N ALA A 5 -14.29 -12.90 26.76
CA ALA A 5 -14.16 -13.00 25.32
C ALA A 5 -12.85 -12.30 24.92
N ARG A 6 -12.02 -12.97 24.14
CA ARG A 6 -10.78 -12.40 23.61
C ARG A 6 -11.14 -11.22 22.70
N ASN A 7 -10.47 -10.08 22.89
CA ASN A 7 -10.61 -8.95 21.97
C ASN A 7 -10.02 -9.34 20.60
N MET A 8 -10.72 -8.95 19.53
CA MET A 8 -10.28 -9.17 18.16
C MET A 8 -8.99 -8.39 17.88
N LEU A 9 -7.96 -9.07 17.37
CA LEU A 9 -6.72 -8.47 16.91
C LEU A 9 -6.80 -8.22 15.41
N VAL A 10 -6.74 -6.94 15.02
CA VAL A 10 -6.75 -6.50 13.63
C VAL A 10 -5.40 -5.92 13.26
N ASP A 11 -4.76 -6.48 12.24
CA ASP A 11 -3.54 -5.94 11.63
C ASP A 11 -3.92 -5.10 10.41
N VAL A 12 -3.65 -3.79 10.47
CA VAL A 12 -3.96 -2.85 9.39
C VAL A 12 -2.75 -2.51 8.52
N HIS A 13 -1.55 -2.99 8.87
CA HIS A 13 -0.32 -2.68 8.16
C HIS A 13 0.42 -3.95 7.79
N THR A 14 -0.10 -4.62 6.77
CA THR A 14 0.51 -5.81 6.20
C THR A 14 0.43 -5.76 4.68
N HIS A 15 1.50 -6.20 4.02
CA HIS A 15 1.62 -6.09 2.58
C HIS A 15 1.47 -7.43 1.85
N VAL A 16 1.04 -7.33 0.59
CA VAL A 16 0.98 -8.40 -0.40
C VAL A 16 1.46 -7.89 -1.76
N TYR A 17 1.91 -8.80 -2.63
CA TYR A 17 2.17 -8.56 -4.05
C TYR A 17 1.43 -9.65 -4.82
N LEU A 18 0.12 -9.48 -5.06
CA LEU A 18 -0.70 -10.52 -5.70
C LEU A 18 -0.12 -10.94 -7.06
N PRO A 19 -0.41 -12.17 -7.53
CA PRO A 19 0.31 -12.78 -8.65
C PRO A 19 0.49 -11.89 -9.88
N ARG A 20 -0.57 -11.21 -10.36
CA ARG A 20 -0.49 -10.27 -11.50
C ARG A 20 0.57 -9.18 -11.29
N TYR A 21 0.66 -8.61 -10.10
CA TYR A 21 1.62 -7.57 -9.78
C TYR A 21 3.04 -8.11 -9.60
N ALA A 22 3.19 -9.29 -8.99
CA ALA A 22 4.48 -9.97 -8.89
C ALA A 22 5.02 -10.35 -10.28
N ASP A 23 4.16 -10.85 -11.17
CA ASP A 23 4.52 -11.22 -12.55
C ASP A 23 4.89 -10.00 -13.38
N LEU A 24 4.18 -8.87 -13.21
CA LEU A 24 4.60 -7.59 -13.76
C LEU A 24 6.02 -7.25 -13.33
N MET A 25 6.34 -7.36 -12.04
CA MET A 25 7.71 -7.08 -11.57
C MET A 25 8.75 -8.06 -12.10
N ARG A 26 8.42 -9.35 -12.26
CA ARG A 26 9.33 -10.34 -12.88
C ARG A 26 9.60 -10.03 -14.36
N ALA A 27 8.62 -9.51 -15.08
CA ALA A 27 8.73 -9.17 -16.50
C ALA A 27 9.51 -7.87 -16.77
N ARG A 28 9.78 -7.06 -15.74
CA ARG A 28 10.40 -5.75 -15.90
C ARG A 28 11.92 -5.82 -16.01
N ALA A 29 12.46 -5.08 -16.98
CA ALA A 29 13.90 -4.84 -17.09
C ALA A 29 14.42 -3.80 -16.08
N LYS A 30 13.56 -2.87 -15.65
CA LYS A 30 13.87 -1.73 -14.78
C LYS A 30 13.18 -1.85 -13.43
N ALA A 31 13.78 -1.28 -12.39
CA ALA A 31 13.18 -1.21 -11.07
C ALA A 31 11.80 -0.50 -11.12
N PRO A 32 10.84 -0.89 -10.26
CA PRO A 32 10.91 -2.07 -9.40
C PRO A 32 10.85 -3.36 -10.23
N ARG A 33 11.64 -4.37 -9.85
CA ARG A 33 11.65 -5.68 -10.51
C ARG A 33 11.94 -6.81 -9.54
N ILE A 34 11.45 -8.01 -9.85
CA ILE A 34 11.77 -9.24 -9.13
C ILE A 34 12.73 -10.05 -9.98
N VAL A 35 13.85 -10.47 -9.40
CA VAL A 35 14.90 -11.26 -10.07
C VAL A 35 15.28 -12.46 -9.21
N PRO A 36 15.88 -13.53 -9.77
CA PRO A 36 16.50 -14.57 -8.96
C PRO A 36 17.51 -13.99 -7.97
N SER A 37 17.47 -14.47 -6.73
CA SER A 37 18.43 -14.12 -5.68
C SER A 37 19.86 -14.54 -6.06
N LYS A 38 20.86 -13.78 -5.60
CA LYS A 38 22.28 -14.07 -5.87
C LYS A 38 22.74 -15.40 -5.26
N ASP A 39 22.11 -15.85 -4.19
CA ASP A 39 22.41 -17.12 -3.53
C ASP A 39 21.62 -18.31 -4.11
N GLY A 40 20.74 -18.06 -5.09
CA GLY A 40 19.93 -19.07 -5.78
C GLY A 40 18.82 -19.68 -4.94
N LYS A 41 18.51 -19.14 -3.75
CA LYS A 41 17.55 -19.74 -2.80
C LYS A 41 16.14 -19.15 -2.86
N GLY A 42 15.86 -18.34 -3.87
CA GLY A 42 14.56 -17.69 -4.06
C GLY A 42 14.67 -16.47 -4.97
N GLU A 43 13.83 -15.49 -4.74
CA GLU A 43 13.77 -14.25 -5.51
C GLU A 43 14.18 -13.03 -4.66
N SER A 44 14.56 -11.96 -5.33
CA SER A 44 14.92 -10.68 -4.74
C SER A 44 14.16 -9.56 -5.43
N LEU A 45 13.50 -8.73 -4.62
CA LEU A 45 12.84 -7.52 -5.06
C LEU A 45 13.83 -6.35 -5.03
N ILE A 46 14.08 -5.76 -6.19
CA ILE A 46 14.85 -4.53 -6.36
C ILE A 46 13.86 -3.39 -6.59
N VAL A 47 13.75 -2.48 -5.63
CA VAL A 47 12.76 -1.36 -5.68
C VAL A 47 13.32 -0.13 -6.38
N LEU A 48 14.61 0.15 -6.21
CA LEU A 48 15.27 1.36 -6.73
C LEU A 48 16.32 0.99 -7.77
N GLU A 49 16.45 1.83 -8.81
CA GLU A 49 17.50 1.69 -9.82
C GLU A 49 18.90 1.87 -9.19
N GLY A 50 19.89 1.18 -9.76
CA GLY A 50 21.29 1.27 -9.32
C GLY A 50 21.61 0.60 -7.97
N LYS A 51 20.65 -0.08 -7.33
CA LYS A 51 20.89 -0.92 -6.14
C LYS A 51 21.05 -2.39 -6.55
N ASP A 52 22.23 -2.94 -6.29
CA ASP A 52 22.60 -4.31 -6.68
C ASP A 52 22.14 -5.40 -5.69
N SER A 53 21.69 -5.02 -4.50
CA SER A 53 21.14 -5.91 -3.48
C SER A 53 19.64 -5.63 -3.30
N GLY A 54 18.81 -6.52 -3.85
CA GLY A 54 17.37 -6.55 -3.56
C GLY A 54 17.11 -7.16 -2.17
N ARG A 55 15.87 -7.01 -1.69
CA ARG A 55 15.41 -7.71 -0.49
C ARG A 55 14.81 -9.07 -0.87
N PRO A 56 14.97 -10.12 -0.05
CA PRO A 56 14.29 -11.39 -0.29
C PRO A 56 12.78 -11.19 -0.45
N VAL A 57 12.21 -11.79 -1.49
CA VAL A 57 10.77 -11.78 -1.77
C VAL A 57 10.34 -13.20 -2.11
N GLY A 58 9.15 -13.60 -1.68
CA GLY A 58 8.70 -14.98 -1.81
C GLY A 58 7.20 -15.14 -1.54
N GLY A 59 6.79 -16.39 -1.31
CA GLY A 59 5.40 -16.80 -1.09
C GLY A 59 4.68 -15.97 -0.02
N GLN A 60 5.39 -15.45 0.99
CA GLN A 60 4.81 -14.60 2.01
C GLN A 60 4.09 -13.34 1.49
N TYR A 61 4.36 -12.92 0.24
CA TYR A 61 3.70 -11.79 -0.42
C TYR A 61 2.52 -12.18 -1.32
N TRP A 62 2.50 -13.37 -1.93
CA TRP A 62 1.48 -13.76 -2.92
C TRP A 62 0.72 -15.05 -2.59
N ASP A 63 1.26 -15.90 -1.73
CA ASP A 63 0.58 -17.09 -1.22
C ASP A 63 -0.27 -16.74 0.00
N ARG A 64 -1.59 -16.81 -0.18
CA ARG A 64 -2.56 -16.60 0.89
C ARG A 64 -2.35 -17.54 2.07
N SER A 65 -1.92 -18.77 1.81
CA SER A 65 -1.73 -19.79 2.83
C SER A 65 -0.61 -19.39 3.79
N GLU A 66 0.48 -18.82 3.27
CA GLU A 66 1.56 -18.28 4.10
C GLU A 66 1.10 -17.06 4.91
N LYS A 67 0.28 -16.17 4.32
CA LYS A 67 -0.32 -15.04 5.06
C LYS A 67 -1.19 -15.54 6.22
N LEU A 68 -2.08 -16.50 5.97
CA LEU A 68 -2.97 -17.05 6.99
C LEU A 68 -2.18 -17.81 8.06
N ALA A 69 -1.13 -18.55 7.69
CA ALA A 69 -0.26 -19.21 8.65
C ALA A 69 0.49 -18.19 9.55
N PHE A 70 0.93 -17.07 8.99
CA PHE A 70 1.48 -15.95 9.77
C PHE A 70 0.43 -15.39 10.73
N MET A 71 -0.79 -15.13 10.25
CA MET A 71 -1.88 -14.65 11.09
C MET A 71 -2.19 -15.62 12.24
N ASP A 72 -2.29 -16.92 11.97
CA ASP A 72 -2.55 -17.95 12.98
C ASP A 72 -1.44 -18.02 14.03
N LYS A 73 -0.17 -17.99 13.56
CA LYS A 73 1.01 -18.00 14.43
C LYS A 73 1.04 -16.81 15.40
N HIS A 74 0.58 -15.65 14.95
CA HIS A 74 0.58 -14.41 15.74
C HIS A 74 -0.78 -14.09 16.38
N GLY A 75 -1.79 -14.97 16.20
CA GLY A 75 -3.13 -14.77 16.72
C GLY A 75 -3.84 -13.55 16.13
N ILE A 76 -3.57 -13.20 14.88
CA ILE A 76 -4.23 -12.12 14.15
C ILE A 76 -5.56 -12.66 13.60
N ASP A 77 -6.66 -12.02 14.01
CA ASP A 77 -8.01 -12.42 13.60
C ASP A 77 -8.31 -11.89 12.19
N ILE A 78 -8.00 -10.62 11.95
CA ILE A 78 -8.25 -9.93 10.67
C ILE A 78 -6.99 -9.20 10.21
N SER A 79 -6.68 -9.28 8.93
CA SER A 79 -5.68 -8.42 8.27
C SER A 79 -6.34 -7.55 7.19
N ILE A 80 -6.03 -6.25 7.19
CA ILE A 80 -6.30 -5.35 6.06
C ILE A 80 -5.00 -5.26 5.24
N VAL A 81 -4.96 -6.01 4.15
CA VAL A 81 -3.75 -6.11 3.31
C VAL A 81 -3.69 -4.97 2.28
N SER A 82 -2.48 -4.64 1.86
CA SER A 82 -2.24 -3.59 0.87
C SER A 82 -1.07 -3.92 -0.02
N THR A 83 -1.08 -3.45 -1.26
CA THR A 83 0.10 -3.57 -2.14
C THR A 83 1.23 -2.70 -1.56
N ALA A 84 2.41 -3.27 -1.34
CA ALA A 84 3.55 -2.50 -0.85
C ALA A 84 4.06 -1.50 -1.90
N ASN A 85 4.80 -0.50 -1.44
CA ASN A 85 5.47 0.48 -2.30
C ASN A 85 6.35 -0.21 -3.37
N PRO A 86 6.46 0.35 -4.58
CA PRO A 86 6.06 1.71 -4.99
C PRO A 86 4.70 1.79 -5.73
N TRP A 87 3.76 0.88 -5.47
CA TRP A 87 2.41 0.90 -6.05
C TRP A 87 2.40 0.97 -7.58
N LEU A 88 1.91 2.06 -8.18
CA LEU A 88 1.83 2.24 -9.63
C LEU A 88 2.73 3.37 -10.13
N ASP A 89 3.54 3.95 -9.25
CA ASP A 89 4.25 5.22 -9.48
C ASP A 89 5.34 5.13 -10.55
N PHE A 90 5.72 3.91 -10.94
CA PHE A 90 6.73 3.62 -11.96
C PHE A 90 6.14 3.34 -13.35
N LEU A 91 4.81 3.36 -13.48
CA LEU A 91 4.12 3.08 -14.72
C LEU A 91 3.88 4.36 -15.52
N THR A 92 3.47 4.18 -16.78
CA THR A 92 3.00 5.31 -17.58
C THR A 92 1.54 5.64 -17.26
N SER A 93 1.13 6.88 -17.51
CA SER A 93 -0.27 7.31 -17.36
C SER A 93 -1.25 6.56 -18.24
N LYS A 94 -0.77 5.91 -19.32
CA LYS A 94 -1.57 5.05 -20.20
C LYS A 94 -1.85 3.68 -19.58
N GLU A 95 -0.90 3.12 -18.84
CA GLU A 95 -0.98 1.75 -18.30
C GLU A 95 -1.59 1.73 -16.90
N ALA A 96 -1.27 2.72 -16.07
CA ALA A 96 -1.62 2.72 -14.65
C ALA A 96 -3.12 2.61 -14.37
N PRO A 97 -4.04 3.30 -15.09
CA PRO A 97 -5.47 3.19 -14.80
C PRO A 97 -6.03 1.79 -15.01
N SER A 98 -5.76 1.14 -16.15
CA SER A 98 -6.26 -0.22 -16.42
C SER A 98 -5.75 -1.21 -15.38
N LEU A 99 -4.44 -1.16 -15.09
CA LEU A 99 -3.82 -2.04 -14.13
C LEU A 99 -4.34 -1.79 -12.70
N ALA A 100 -4.62 -0.54 -12.31
CA ALA A 100 -5.21 -0.23 -11.01
C ALA A 100 -6.55 -0.96 -10.82
N ARG A 101 -7.43 -0.93 -11.84
CA ARG A 101 -8.73 -1.62 -11.79
C ARG A 101 -8.56 -3.12 -11.65
N GLU A 102 -7.72 -3.70 -12.51
CA GLU A 102 -7.37 -5.11 -12.51
C GLU A 102 -6.83 -5.59 -11.15
N LEU A 103 -5.91 -4.83 -10.55
CA LEU A 103 -5.32 -5.18 -9.25
C LEU A 103 -6.31 -4.99 -8.09
N ASN A 104 -7.22 -4.03 -8.18
CA ASN A 104 -8.28 -3.86 -7.19
C ASN A 104 -9.29 -5.02 -7.25
N ASP A 105 -9.61 -5.51 -8.44
CA ASP A 105 -10.46 -6.69 -8.63
C ASP A 105 -9.76 -7.97 -8.12
N ASP A 106 -8.45 -8.12 -8.39
CA ASP A 106 -7.65 -9.23 -7.83
C ASP A 106 -7.64 -9.18 -6.29
N LEU A 107 -7.51 -7.99 -5.71
CA LEU A 107 -7.51 -7.79 -4.26
C LEU A 107 -8.88 -8.09 -3.63
N GLU A 108 -9.96 -7.65 -4.26
CA GLU A 108 -11.32 -8.03 -3.86
C GLU A 108 -11.47 -9.56 -3.90
N ALA A 109 -11.09 -10.20 -5.01
CA ALA A 109 -11.20 -11.65 -5.15
C ALA A 109 -10.37 -12.39 -4.09
N TYR A 110 -9.15 -11.93 -3.82
CA TYR A 110 -8.28 -12.47 -2.77
C TYR A 110 -8.94 -12.43 -1.38
N CYS A 111 -9.58 -11.30 -1.05
CA CYS A 111 -10.26 -11.09 0.23
C CYS A 111 -11.60 -11.85 0.31
N ALA A 112 -12.43 -11.75 -0.72
CA ALA A 112 -13.76 -12.34 -0.79
C ALA A 112 -13.74 -13.88 -0.75
N THR A 113 -12.74 -14.49 -1.39
CA THR A 113 -12.54 -15.95 -1.39
C THR A 113 -11.70 -16.43 -0.19
N GLY A 114 -11.28 -15.52 0.68
CA GLY A 114 -10.57 -15.84 1.92
C GLY A 114 -11.49 -16.47 2.98
N PRO A 115 -10.92 -17.13 4.00
CA PRO A 115 -11.70 -17.73 5.07
C PRO A 115 -12.45 -16.65 5.89
N SER A 116 -13.62 -17.03 6.40
CA SER A 116 -14.33 -16.26 7.41
C SER A 116 -13.79 -16.53 8.80
N LEU A 117 -14.05 -15.62 9.73
CA LEU A 117 -13.87 -15.89 11.15
C LEU A 117 -14.85 -16.98 11.60
N SER A 118 -14.38 -17.91 12.44
CA SER A 118 -15.19 -19.07 12.86
C SER A 118 -16.44 -18.69 13.67
N SER A 119 -16.40 -17.54 14.35
CA SER A 119 -17.46 -17.06 15.25
C SER A 119 -18.21 -15.82 14.73
N SER A 120 -18.04 -15.45 13.46
CA SER A 120 -18.57 -14.19 12.91
C SER A 120 -18.73 -14.25 11.38
N PRO A 121 -19.71 -13.55 10.77
CA PRO A 121 -19.81 -13.45 9.31
C PRO A 121 -18.64 -12.69 8.65
N LEU A 122 -17.77 -12.05 9.44
CA LEU A 122 -16.63 -11.29 8.94
C LEU A 122 -15.59 -12.18 8.24
N ARG A 123 -14.94 -11.63 7.22
CA ARG A 123 -13.76 -12.26 6.60
C ARG A 123 -12.53 -12.05 7.49
N ARG A 124 -11.54 -12.93 7.32
CA ARG A 124 -10.21 -12.73 7.90
C ARG A 124 -9.35 -11.74 7.10
N LEU A 125 -9.72 -11.44 5.86
CA LEU A 125 -8.94 -10.61 4.95
C LEU A 125 -9.81 -9.50 4.37
N TYR A 126 -9.31 -8.27 4.44
CA TYR A 126 -9.83 -7.07 3.77
C TYR A 126 -8.67 -6.36 3.06
N GLY A 127 -8.96 -5.35 2.23
CA GLY A 127 -7.94 -4.69 1.41
C GLY A 127 -7.97 -3.17 1.43
N PHE A 128 -6.82 -2.56 1.17
CA PHE A 128 -6.69 -1.18 0.71
C PHE A 128 -6.37 -1.16 -0.79
N GLY A 129 -7.26 -0.55 -1.58
CA GLY A 129 -7.13 -0.47 -3.03
C GLY A 129 -6.04 0.49 -3.50
N LEU A 130 -5.71 0.42 -4.77
CA LEU A 130 -4.71 1.21 -5.47
C LEU A 130 -5.35 2.32 -6.32
N LEU A 131 -4.69 3.46 -6.34
CA LEU A 131 -5.02 4.60 -7.21
C LEU A 131 -3.84 4.89 -8.17
N PRO A 132 -4.11 5.24 -9.44
CA PRO A 132 -3.07 5.60 -10.41
C PRO A 132 -2.65 7.07 -10.26
N LEU A 133 -1.98 7.39 -9.14
CA LEU A 133 -1.58 8.75 -8.79
C LEU A 133 -0.33 9.19 -9.58
N LEU A 134 -0.52 9.50 -10.85
CA LEU A 134 0.52 9.99 -11.76
C LEU A 134 0.16 11.39 -12.29
N PRO A 135 1.13 12.28 -12.56
CA PRO A 135 0.88 13.66 -13.00
C PRO A 135 -0.03 13.78 -14.24
N ASP A 136 0.11 12.84 -15.18
CA ASP A 136 -0.61 12.88 -16.45
C ASP A 136 -1.89 12.03 -16.46
N VAL A 137 -2.28 11.45 -15.32
CA VAL A 137 -3.57 10.75 -15.19
C VAL A 137 -4.64 11.77 -14.79
N PRO A 138 -5.72 11.92 -15.58
CA PRO A 138 -6.80 12.83 -15.22
C PRO A 138 -7.43 12.47 -13.88
N THR A 139 -7.72 13.48 -13.05
CA THR A 139 -8.34 13.27 -11.73
C THR A 139 -9.72 12.64 -11.83
N SER A 140 -10.43 12.83 -12.94
CA SER A 140 -11.68 12.13 -13.25
C SER A 140 -11.52 10.60 -13.42
N GLU A 141 -10.37 10.15 -13.92
CA GLU A 141 -10.07 8.72 -14.00
C GLU A 141 -9.77 8.16 -12.61
N ILE A 142 -9.03 8.92 -11.79
CA ILE A 142 -8.73 8.56 -10.40
C ILE A 142 -10.03 8.45 -9.58
N THR A 143 -10.94 9.43 -9.69
CA THR A 143 -12.23 9.38 -8.98
C THR A 143 -13.10 8.21 -9.47
N SER A 144 -13.10 7.89 -10.76
CA SER A 144 -13.79 6.70 -11.28
C SER A 144 -13.24 5.38 -10.68
N ILE A 145 -11.95 5.31 -10.36
CA ILE A 145 -11.36 4.16 -9.68
C ILE A 145 -11.70 4.16 -8.19
N VAL A 146 -11.80 5.33 -7.55
CA VAL A 146 -12.34 5.46 -6.18
C VAL A 146 -13.78 4.92 -6.11
N GLU A 147 -14.61 5.26 -7.10
CA GLU A 147 -15.98 4.74 -7.22
C GLU A 147 -16.01 3.21 -7.32
N GLN A 148 -15.13 2.62 -8.15
CA GLN A 148 -14.97 1.17 -8.22
C GLN A 148 -14.61 0.59 -6.86
N ILE A 149 -13.56 1.10 -6.21
CA ILE A 149 -13.12 0.61 -4.89
C ILE A 149 -14.24 0.68 -3.87
N GLY A 150 -15.02 1.77 -3.84
CA GLY A 150 -16.15 1.94 -2.94
C GLY A 150 -17.31 0.97 -3.18
N SER A 151 -17.38 0.35 -4.36
CA SER A 151 -18.36 -0.70 -4.68
C SER A 151 -17.90 -2.11 -4.30
N LEU A 152 -16.60 -2.31 -4.02
CA LEU A 152 -16.02 -3.59 -3.69
C LEU A 152 -16.17 -3.87 -2.19
N SER A 153 -16.80 -5.00 -1.84
CA SER A 153 -17.30 -5.25 -0.49
C SER A 153 -16.19 -5.46 0.54
N HIS A 154 -14.99 -5.88 0.13
CA HIS A 154 -13.89 -6.18 1.04
C HIS A 154 -12.77 -5.14 0.99
N LEU A 155 -12.86 -4.14 0.10
CA LEU A 155 -11.96 -2.99 0.13
C LEU A 155 -12.50 -1.94 1.11
N LYS A 156 -11.67 -1.50 2.04
CA LYS A 156 -12.05 -0.57 3.15
C LYS A 156 -11.32 0.75 3.09
N GLY A 157 -10.60 0.99 2.00
CA GLY A 157 -9.82 2.19 1.82
C GLY A 157 -8.89 2.10 0.63
N VAL A 158 -7.95 3.03 0.57
CA VAL A 158 -6.89 3.10 -0.43
C VAL A 158 -5.54 3.21 0.26
N ILE A 159 -4.51 2.58 -0.32
CA ILE A 159 -3.12 2.82 0.08
C ILE A 159 -2.48 3.77 -0.94
N MET A 160 -1.70 4.73 -0.45
CA MET A 160 -0.99 5.65 -1.33
C MET A 160 0.27 6.24 -0.72
N GLY A 161 1.15 6.73 -1.60
CA GLY A 161 2.33 7.49 -1.23
C GLY A 161 2.05 8.97 -1.00
N THR A 162 3.13 9.71 -0.75
CA THR A 162 3.09 11.13 -0.38
C THR A 162 3.19 12.11 -1.56
N LYS A 163 3.47 11.64 -2.78
CA LYS A 163 3.64 12.49 -3.97
C LYS A 163 2.32 12.97 -4.57
N GLY A 164 1.19 12.30 -4.29
CA GLY A 164 -0.07 12.58 -4.97
C GLY A 164 0.10 12.47 -6.50
N VAL A 165 -0.48 13.41 -7.26
CA VAL A 165 -0.26 13.53 -8.72
C VAL A 165 1.00 14.34 -9.07
N GLY A 166 2.04 14.23 -8.24
CA GLY A 166 3.38 14.78 -8.49
C GLY A 166 3.76 16.03 -7.69
N LYS A 167 2.79 16.80 -7.18
CA LYS A 167 3.06 18.03 -6.40
C LYS A 167 2.86 17.87 -4.90
N GLY A 168 2.51 16.68 -4.42
CA GLY A 168 2.19 16.41 -3.02
C GLY A 168 0.68 16.27 -2.79
N LEU A 169 0.31 16.04 -1.52
CA LEU A 169 -1.07 15.80 -1.09
C LEU A 169 -1.89 17.09 -0.93
N ASP A 170 -1.23 18.23 -0.95
CA ASP A 170 -1.77 19.59 -0.87
C ASP A 170 -2.05 20.20 -2.26
N ASP A 171 -1.89 19.43 -3.34
CA ASP A 171 -2.22 19.84 -4.69
C ASP A 171 -3.74 20.05 -4.83
N PRO A 172 -4.23 21.25 -5.19
CA PRO A 172 -5.65 21.50 -5.41
C PRO A 172 -6.29 20.58 -6.47
N ALA A 173 -5.49 20.01 -7.38
CA ALA A 173 -6.00 19.03 -8.35
C ALA A 173 -6.54 17.76 -7.68
N LEU A 174 -6.10 17.44 -6.45
CA LEU A 174 -6.55 16.26 -5.71
C LEU A 174 -7.86 16.47 -4.93
N GLU A 175 -8.38 17.69 -4.86
CA GLU A 175 -9.63 18.00 -4.13
C GLU A 175 -10.80 17.08 -4.54
N PRO A 176 -11.08 16.86 -5.85
CA PRO A 176 -12.13 15.93 -6.26
C PRO A 176 -11.87 14.48 -5.83
N VAL A 177 -10.60 14.09 -5.69
CA VAL A 177 -10.20 12.74 -5.24
C VAL A 177 -10.50 12.59 -3.75
N TRP A 178 -10.17 13.59 -2.94
CA TRP A 178 -10.48 13.62 -1.50
C TRP A 178 -11.98 13.56 -1.25
N GLU A 179 -12.76 14.37 -1.98
CA GLU A 179 -14.22 14.37 -1.92
C GLU A 179 -14.79 12.99 -2.28
N ALA A 180 -14.30 12.38 -3.36
CA ALA A 180 -14.75 11.04 -3.78
C ALA A 180 -14.46 9.98 -2.71
N ILE A 181 -13.23 9.95 -2.16
CA ILE A 181 -12.83 9.00 -1.11
C ILE A 181 -13.71 9.18 0.14
N ALA A 182 -13.91 10.43 0.56
CA ALA A 182 -14.75 10.76 1.71
C ALA A 182 -16.21 10.32 1.50
N SER A 183 -16.78 10.59 0.32
CA SER A 183 -18.16 10.23 -0.03
C SER A 183 -18.43 8.72 0.03
N LYS A 184 -17.40 7.90 -0.19
CA LYS A 184 -17.45 6.44 -0.09
C LYS A 184 -17.11 5.90 1.29
N GLY A 185 -16.72 6.76 2.24
CA GLY A 185 -16.27 6.34 3.57
C GLY A 185 -15.00 5.48 3.51
N LEU A 186 -14.16 5.68 2.50
CA LEU A 186 -12.91 4.93 2.31
C LEU A 186 -11.80 5.53 3.17
N VAL A 187 -11.07 4.67 3.89
CA VAL A 187 -9.90 5.10 4.68
C VAL A 187 -8.71 5.38 3.75
N ILE A 188 -7.97 6.46 3.99
CA ILE A 188 -6.66 6.65 3.37
C ILE A 188 -5.58 6.05 4.27
N PHE A 189 -4.87 5.04 3.77
CA PHE A 189 -3.68 4.49 4.39
C PHE A 189 -2.44 5.12 3.75
N LEU A 190 -1.89 6.15 4.39
CA LEU A 190 -0.77 6.91 3.86
C LEU A 190 0.56 6.24 4.25
N HIS A 191 1.37 5.88 3.26
CA HIS A 191 2.56 5.09 3.47
C HIS A 191 3.79 5.75 2.82
N PRO A 192 4.95 5.77 3.49
CA PRO A 192 6.17 6.36 2.94
C PRO A 192 6.78 5.49 1.83
N HIS A 193 7.55 6.13 0.95
CA HIS A 193 8.38 5.42 -0.02
C HIS A 193 9.62 6.23 -0.40
N TYR A 194 9.47 7.54 -0.57
CA TYR A 194 10.49 8.38 -1.18
C TYR A 194 11.53 8.89 -0.18
N GLY A 195 11.24 8.81 1.12
CA GLY A 195 12.13 9.25 2.18
C GLY A 195 12.40 10.76 2.14
N VAL A 196 13.62 11.12 2.51
CA VAL A 196 14.17 12.48 2.46
C VAL A 196 15.43 12.47 1.58
N PRO A 197 15.93 13.63 1.11
CA PRO A 197 17.15 13.66 0.29
C PRO A 197 18.33 12.94 0.95
N ASP A 198 19.01 12.09 0.18
CA ASP A 198 20.06 11.19 0.68
C ASP A 198 21.25 11.97 1.27
N GLU A 199 21.48 13.21 0.84
CA GLU A 199 22.55 14.08 1.33
C GLU A 199 22.41 14.40 2.82
N LEU A 200 21.20 14.26 3.39
CA LEU A 200 20.96 14.45 4.82
C LEU A 200 21.53 13.32 5.68
N PHE A 201 21.86 12.16 5.09
CA PHE A 201 22.43 11.03 5.80
C PHE A 201 23.97 11.07 5.87
N GLY A 202 24.59 12.00 5.14
CA GLY A 202 26.04 12.12 5.02
C GLY A 202 26.68 10.99 4.20
N ASP A 203 28.01 11.03 4.11
CA ASP A 203 28.76 10.15 3.19
C ASP A 203 29.09 8.77 3.76
N ILE A 204 28.76 8.50 5.03
CA ILE A 204 29.08 7.24 5.70
C ILE A 204 28.00 6.20 5.39
N GLU A 205 28.39 5.11 4.73
CA GLU A 205 27.49 4.00 4.45
C GLU A 205 26.98 3.35 5.74
N ASN A 206 25.67 3.36 5.89
CA ASN A 206 24.93 2.88 7.07
C ASN A 206 23.84 1.85 6.69
N GLY A 207 23.98 1.25 5.50
CA GLY A 207 22.97 0.38 4.91
C GLY A 207 21.62 1.09 4.77
N HIS A 208 20.56 0.47 5.28
CA HIS A 208 19.19 1.01 5.20
C HIS A 208 18.69 1.64 6.51
N VAL A 209 19.56 1.80 7.51
CA VAL A 209 19.13 2.21 8.86
C VAL A 209 18.55 3.63 8.85
N LEU A 210 19.28 4.65 8.39
CA LEU A 210 18.74 6.02 8.42
C LEU A 210 17.57 6.23 7.44
N PRO A 211 17.60 5.72 6.19
CA PRO A 211 16.45 5.84 5.30
C PRO A 211 15.16 5.24 5.87
N LEU A 212 15.24 4.06 6.51
CA LEU A 212 14.06 3.41 7.09
C LEU A 212 13.65 3.99 8.45
N ALA A 213 14.60 4.28 9.34
CA ALA A 213 14.31 4.73 10.70
C ALA A 213 13.97 6.23 10.79
N LEU A 214 14.53 7.06 9.90
CA LEU A 214 14.32 8.51 9.90
C LEU A 214 13.67 9.00 8.60
N GLY A 215 14.15 8.56 7.44
CA GLY A 215 13.63 9.04 6.15
C GLY A 215 12.13 8.81 6.00
N PHE A 216 11.67 7.57 6.23
CA PHE A 216 10.26 7.21 6.12
C PHE A 216 9.36 7.95 7.13
N PRO A 217 9.67 8.00 8.44
CA PRO A 217 8.89 8.80 9.38
C PRO A 217 8.87 10.30 9.06
N PHE A 218 10.00 10.88 8.62
CA PHE A 218 10.05 12.31 8.26
C PHE A 218 9.23 12.63 7.01
N GLU A 219 9.31 11.80 5.96
CA GLU A 219 8.43 11.91 4.79
C GLU A 219 6.95 11.92 5.22
N THR A 220 6.60 10.97 6.09
CA THR A 220 5.24 10.77 6.61
C THR A 220 4.79 11.89 7.54
N ALA A 221 5.71 12.61 8.19
CA ALA A 221 5.39 13.79 9.00
C ALA A 221 5.18 15.04 8.12
N ILE A 222 6.03 15.23 7.11
CA ILE A 222 5.98 16.39 6.21
C ILE A 222 4.70 16.40 5.37
N ALA A 223 4.33 15.25 4.79
CA ALA A 223 3.25 15.23 3.79
C ALA A 223 1.87 15.62 4.37
N PRO A 224 1.39 15.08 5.51
CA PRO A 224 0.16 15.56 6.13
C PRO A 224 0.25 16.98 6.67
N ALA A 225 1.42 17.40 7.19
CA ALA A 225 1.61 18.75 7.70
C ALA A 225 1.44 19.82 6.61
N ARG A 226 1.89 19.54 5.39
CA ARG A 226 1.66 20.40 4.21
C ARG A 226 0.17 20.54 3.87
N SER A 227 -0.62 19.53 4.15
CA SER A 227 -2.05 19.49 3.87
C SER A 227 -2.93 20.10 4.98
N PHE A 228 -2.34 20.68 6.03
CA PHE A 228 -3.09 21.33 7.10
C PHE A 228 -3.93 22.50 6.55
N GLY A 229 -5.24 22.54 6.88
CA GLY A 229 -6.18 23.54 6.36
C GLY A 229 -6.66 23.30 4.92
N ARG A 230 -6.50 22.08 4.40
CA ARG A 230 -7.02 21.60 3.11
C ARG A 230 -7.95 20.41 3.35
N SER A 231 -8.78 20.05 2.37
CA SER A 231 -9.77 18.98 2.52
C SER A 231 -9.17 17.62 2.88
N PHE A 232 -7.90 17.36 2.54
CA PHE A 232 -7.19 16.15 2.98
C PHE A 232 -7.09 16.04 4.52
N ALA A 233 -6.89 17.15 5.21
CA ALA A 233 -6.85 17.19 6.68
C ALA A 233 -8.26 17.10 7.31
N ASP A 234 -9.29 17.48 6.54
CA ASP A 234 -10.69 17.53 6.99
C ASP A 234 -11.49 16.28 6.59
N LEU A 235 -10.82 15.23 6.12
CA LEU A 235 -11.47 13.97 5.78
C LEU A 235 -12.23 13.40 6.99
N VAL A 236 -13.49 12.99 6.76
CA VAL A 236 -14.41 12.46 7.77
C VAL A 236 -13.81 11.27 8.54
N VAL A 237 -12.94 10.51 7.88
CA VAL A 237 -12.01 9.59 8.55
C VAL A 237 -10.59 10.13 8.37
N PRO A 238 -9.90 10.53 9.45
CA PRO A 238 -8.54 11.03 9.33
C PRO A 238 -7.63 9.94 8.75
N PRO A 239 -6.64 10.30 7.91
CA PRO A 239 -5.72 9.33 7.32
C PRO A 239 -5.04 8.46 8.38
N CYS A 240 -4.95 7.15 8.12
CA CYS A 240 -4.12 6.25 8.90
C CYS A 240 -2.66 6.46 8.48
N VAL A 241 -1.93 7.17 9.33
CA VAL A 241 -0.52 7.54 9.14
C VAL A 241 0.36 6.44 9.72
N VAL A 242 1.22 5.87 8.86
CA VAL A 242 2.15 4.78 9.16
C VAL A 242 3.33 5.23 10.03
N HIS A 243 3.89 4.32 10.85
CA HIS A 243 5.09 4.54 11.68
C HIS A 243 5.00 5.76 12.61
N ARG A 244 3.91 5.89 13.36
CA ARG A 244 3.80 6.90 14.42
C ARG A 244 4.88 6.67 15.47
N THR A 245 5.70 7.70 15.68
CA THR A 245 6.61 7.81 16.84
C THR A 245 5.91 8.52 17.98
#